data_AF-A0A212KGN5-F1
#
_entry.id   AF-A0A212KGN5-F1
#
_cell.length_a   1.000
_cell.length_b   1.000
_cell.length_c   1.000
_cell.angle_alpha   90.00
_cell.angle_beta   90.00
_cell.angle_gamma   90.00
#
_symmetry.space_group_name_H-M   'P 1'
#
loop_
_entity.id
_entity.type
_entity.pdbx_description
1 polymer ?
#
loop_
_entity_poly.entity_id
_entity_poly.type
_entity_poly.pdbx_seq_one_letter_code
_entity_poly.pdbx_strand_id
1 'polypeptide(L)'
;MDAEKLSRLERLLERKLSSEEKERLHRVQDAFGISDNDALWELITAMEYQRKYYDELPGKISQAATEIFSGLSQAAQNEVALAQGKLAESVVKQAERLSLKSHIRTLLMWGALALVFLLLHGSLLMWLGFQIGSGQTQPPVMLLRMPVGFVLAGIGLFGGILFGTCAARSFSEGNPGWKKNLGIASGIVLVSMLVLSTAI
;
A
#
# COMPACT_ATOMS: atom_id res chain seq x y z
N MET A 1 -2.89 28.38 -69.38
CA MET A 1 -4.15 27.84 -68.83
C MET A 1 -5.25 28.88 -68.99
N ASP A 2 -6.35 28.53 -69.62
CA ASP A 2 -7.47 29.46 -69.84
C ASP A 2 -8.18 29.88 -68.54
N ALA A 3 -8.63 31.14 -68.49
CA ALA A 3 -9.34 31.72 -67.35
C ALA A 3 -10.62 30.92 -66.98
N GLU A 4 -11.23 30.24 -67.95
CA GLU A 4 -12.41 29.40 -67.74
C GLU A 4 -12.11 28.17 -66.88
N LYS A 5 -11.00 27.46 -67.12
CA LYS A 5 -10.61 26.26 -66.36
C LYS A 5 -10.20 26.61 -64.93
N LEU A 6 -9.50 27.74 -64.75
CA LEU A 6 -9.24 28.32 -63.43
C LEU A 6 -10.54 28.57 -62.66
N SER A 7 -11.56 29.15 -63.30
CA SER A 7 -12.85 29.41 -62.66
C SER A 7 -13.62 28.12 -62.28
N ARG A 8 -13.50 27.06 -63.08
CA ARG A 8 -14.11 25.74 -62.78
C ARG A 8 -13.42 25.08 -61.59
N LEU A 9 -12.09 25.16 -61.52
CA LEU A 9 -11.29 24.74 -60.37
C LEU A 9 -11.66 25.52 -59.10
N GLU A 10 -11.80 26.85 -59.19
CA GLU A 10 -12.24 27.69 -58.05
C GLU A 10 -13.66 27.33 -57.59
N ARG A 11 -14.58 26.98 -58.51
CA ARG A 11 -15.92 26.47 -58.15
C ARG A 11 -15.87 25.10 -57.48
N LEU A 12 -15.04 24.18 -57.96
CA LEU A 12 -14.91 22.83 -57.39
C LEU A 12 -14.21 22.82 -56.03
N LEU A 13 -13.24 23.73 -55.84
CA LEU A 13 -12.55 23.91 -54.57
C LEU A 13 -13.34 24.80 -53.60
N GLU A 14 -14.47 25.38 -54.05
CA GLU A 14 -15.32 26.34 -53.33
C GLU A 14 -14.56 27.55 -52.77
N ARG A 15 -13.38 27.87 -53.35
CA ARG A 15 -12.53 28.99 -52.94
C ARG A 15 -11.70 29.51 -54.11
N LYS A 16 -11.20 30.75 -53.99
CA LYS A 16 -10.22 31.28 -54.92
C LYS A 16 -8.87 30.57 -54.76
N LEU A 17 -8.22 30.30 -55.89
CA LEU A 17 -6.87 29.76 -55.94
C LEU A 17 -5.87 30.85 -55.55
N SER A 18 -4.94 30.51 -54.66
CA SER A 18 -3.80 31.36 -54.28
C SER A 18 -2.90 31.62 -55.48
N SER A 19 -2.14 32.72 -55.45
CA SER A 19 -1.12 33.04 -56.46
C SER A 19 -0.09 31.92 -56.60
N GLU A 20 0.32 31.29 -55.49
CA GLU A 20 1.28 30.18 -55.48
C GLU A 20 0.71 28.91 -56.14
N GLU A 21 -0.59 28.67 -55.98
CA GLU A 21 -1.28 27.51 -56.56
C GLU A 21 -1.41 27.66 -58.08
N LYS A 22 -1.77 28.88 -58.53
CA LYS A 22 -1.82 29.24 -59.95
C LYS A 22 -0.45 29.09 -60.60
N GLU A 23 0.60 29.55 -59.94
CA GLU A 23 1.97 29.43 -60.42
C GLU A 23 2.43 27.97 -60.48
N ARG A 24 2.06 27.14 -59.50
CA ARG A 24 2.32 25.70 -59.54
C ARG A 24 1.61 25.02 -60.70
N LEU A 25 0.33 25.34 -60.95
CA LEU A 25 -0.44 24.81 -62.08
C LEU A 25 0.17 25.21 -63.42
N HIS A 26 0.69 26.44 -63.54
CA HIS A 26 1.46 26.87 -64.71
C HIS A 26 2.77 26.08 -64.86
N ARG A 27 3.53 25.83 -63.79
CA ARG A 27 4.74 24.98 -63.86
C ARG A 27 4.42 23.56 -64.30
N VAL A 28 3.30 23.00 -63.85
CA VAL A 28 2.84 21.66 -64.29
C VAL A 28 2.44 21.70 -65.77
N GLN A 29 1.74 22.74 -66.21
CA GLN A 29 1.42 22.95 -67.63
C GLN A 29 2.69 22.96 -68.49
N ASP A 30 3.69 23.75 -68.10
CA ASP A 30 4.94 23.92 -68.85
C ASP A 30 5.78 22.64 -68.86
N ALA A 31 5.84 21.93 -67.74
CA ALA A 31 6.62 20.69 -67.63
C ALA A 31 6.05 19.53 -68.46
N PHE A 32 4.72 19.47 -68.60
CA PHE A 32 4.04 18.40 -69.35
C PHE A 32 3.64 18.83 -70.78
N GLY A 33 3.86 20.09 -71.17
CA GLY A 33 3.53 20.59 -72.49
C GLY A 33 2.03 20.55 -72.80
N ILE A 34 1.19 20.76 -71.79
CA ILE A 34 -0.28 20.56 -71.89
C ILE A 34 -0.91 21.78 -72.58
N SER A 35 -1.67 21.53 -73.64
CA SER A 35 -2.46 22.56 -74.31
C SER A 35 -3.61 23.03 -73.41
N ASP A 36 -4.05 24.28 -73.57
CA ASP A 36 -5.13 24.84 -72.72
C ASP A 36 -6.46 24.07 -72.84
N ASN A 37 -6.69 23.37 -73.96
CA ASN A 37 -7.91 22.62 -74.26
C ASN A 37 -7.80 21.10 -74.09
N ASP A 38 -6.75 20.62 -73.41
CA ASP A 38 -6.51 19.19 -73.22
C ASP A 38 -7.49 18.56 -72.20
N ALA A 39 -7.87 17.31 -72.45
CA ALA A 39 -8.67 16.49 -71.52
C ALA A 39 -7.89 16.20 -70.22
N LEU A 40 -6.56 16.25 -70.24
CA LEU A 40 -5.71 16.05 -69.06
C LEU A 40 -6.04 17.02 -67.91
N TRP A 41 -6.59 18.20 -68.22
CA TRP A 41 -7.00 19.18 -67.22
C TRP A 41 -8.13 18.70 -66.31
N GLU A 42 -9.01 17.82 -66.79
CA GLU A 42 -10.07 17.24 -65.97
C GLU A 42 -9.49 16.29 -64.92
N LEU A 43 -8.48 15.51 -65.31
CA LEU A 43 -7.75 14.63 -64.40
C LEU A 43 -6.97 15.42 -63.34
N ILE A 44 -6.23 16.46 -63.76
CA ILE A 44 -5.47 17.34 -62.85
C ILE A 44 -6.42 18.01 -61.86
N THR A 45 -7.60 18.46 -62.33
CA THR A 45 -8.62 19.06 -61.47
C THR A 45 -9.13 18.09 -60.40
N ALA A 46 -9.40 16.83 -60.78
CA ALA A 46 -9.81 15.80 -59.84
C ALA A 46 -8.71 15.46 -58.82
N MET A 47 -7.44 15.45 -59.25
CA MET A 47 -6.30 15.18 -58.34
C MET A 47 -6.04 16.34 -57.38
N GLU A 48 -6.18 17.59 -57.81
CA GLU A 48 -6.04 18.76 -56.93
C GLU A 48 -7.14 18.81 -55.85
N TYR A 49 -8.35 18.41 -56.21
CA TYR A 49 -9.42 18.25 -55.24
C TYR A 49 -9.05 17.21 -54.15
N GLN A 50 -8.49 16.06 -54.56
CA GLN A 50 -8.05 15.03 -53.60
C GLN A 50 -6.86 15.47 -52.75
N ARG A 51 -5.91 16.23 -53.31
CA ARG A 51 -4.72 16.71 -52.59
C ARG A 51 -5.06 17.49 -51.33
N LYS A 52 -6.09 18.35 -51.37
CA LYS A 52 -6.57 19.11 -50.21
C LYS A 52 -6.82 18.21 -49.00
N TYR A 53 -7.43 17.05 -49.22
CA TYR A 53 -7.70 16.10 -48.14
C TYR A 53 -6.40 15.54 -47.53
N TYR A 54 -5.39 15.26 -48.36
CA TYR A 54 -4.08 14.77 -47.89
C TYR A 54 -3.26 15.84 -47.17
N ASP A 55 -3.42 17.12 -47.52
CA ASP A 55 -2.75 18.22 -46.82
C ASP A 55 -3.41 18.51 -45.45
N GLU A 56 -4.73 18.37 -45.33
CA GLU A 56 -5.47 18.62 -44.08
C GLU A 56 -5.49 17.43 -43.11
N LEU A 57 -5.46 16.18 -43.61
CA LEU A 57 -5.62 14.96 -42.80
C LEU A 57 -4.58 14.87 -41.66
N PRO A 58 -3.27 15.06 -41.90
CA PRO A 58 -2.24 14.93 -40.88
C PRO A 58 -2.45 15.91 -39.74
N GLY A 59 -2.90 17.14 -40.04
CA GLY A 59 -3.23 18.14 -39.04
C GLY A 59 -4.39 17.71 -38.14
N LYS A 60 -5.48 17.22 -38.73
CA LYS A 60 -6.65 16.71 -37.98
C LYS A 60 -6.30 15.50 -37.12
N ILE A 61 -5.49 14.57 -37.64
CA ILE A 61 -5.01 13.41 -36.88
C ILE A 61 -4.12 13.84 -35.73
N SER A 62 -3.18 14.75 -35.96
CA SER A 62 -2.30 15.28 -34.92
C SER A 62 -3.09 15.98 -33.80
N GLN A 63 -4.08 16.79 -34.18
CA GLN A 63 -4.97 17.44 -33.22
C GLN A 63 -5.75 16.42 -32.39
N ALA A 64 -6.43 15.48 -33.04
CA ALA A 64 -7.19 14.43 -32.35
C ALA A 64 -6.28 13.56 -31.45
N ALA A 65 -5.07 13.23 -31.91
CA ALA A 65 -4.09 12.50 -31.11
C ALA A 65 -3.68 13.30 -29.87
N THR A 66 -3.43 14.60 -30.01
CA THR A 66 -3.06 15.49 -28.90
C THR A 66 -4.19 15.61 -27.87
N GLU A 67 -5.44 15.71 -28.33
CA GLU A 67 -6.62 15.72 -27.47
C GLU A 67 -6.76 14.39 -26.70
N ILE A 68 -6.57 13.24 -27.37
CA ILE A 68 -6.60 11.92 -26.73
C ILE A 68 -5.47 11.79 -25.70
N PHE A 69 -4.24 12.16 -26.05
CA PHE A 69 -3.10 12.07 -25.14
C PHE A 69 -3.24 12.99 -23.92
N SER A 70 -3.77 14.20 -24.11
CA SER A 70 -4.01 15.12 -23.00
C SER A 70 -5.12 14.60 -22.07
N GLY A 71 -6.22 14.08 -22.62
CA GLY A 71 -7.28 13.43 -21.85
C GLY A 71 -6.79 12.19 -21.09
N LEU A 72 -5.99 11.34 -21.73
CA LEU A 72 -5.39 10.16 -21.10
C LEU A 72 -4.41 10.55 -19.99
N SER A 73 -3.55 11.56 -20.23
CA SER A 73 -2.61 12.07 -19.22
C SER A 73 -3.36 12.61 -18.00
N GLN A 74 -4.43 13.37 -18.22
CA GLN A 74 -5.26 13.89 -17.13
C GLN A 74 -5.97 12.76 -16.35
N ALA A 75 -6.54 11.77 -17.04
CA ALA A 75 -7.14 10.61 -16.41
C ALA A 75 -6.12 9.81 -15.59
N ALA A 76 -4.93 9.55 -16.15
CA ALA A 76 -3.84 8.86 -15.46
C ALA A 76 -3.37 9.63 -14.23
N GLN A 77 -3.21 10.96 -14.32
CA GLN A 77 -2.86 11.80 -13.16
C GLN A 77 -3.92 11.73 -12.05
N ASN A 78 -5.21 11.77 -12.41
CA ASN A 78 -6.30 11.64 -11.46
C ASN A 78 -6.32 10.26 -10.78
N GLU A 79 -6.11 9.18 -11.54
CA GLU A 79 -6.02 7.83 -11.00
C GLU A 79 -4.80 7.65 -10.08
N VAL A 80 -3.65 8.19 -10.47
CA VAL A 80 -2.44 8.20 -9.63
C VAL A 80 -2.67 8.98 -8.35
N ALA A 81 -3.28 10.17 -8.41
CA ALA A 81 -3.59 10.97 -7.24
C ALA A 81 -4.56 10.23 -6.29
N LEU A 82 -5.57 9.56 -6.84
CA LEU A 82 -6.53 8.76 -6.08
C LEU A 82 -5.85 7.53 -5.45
N ALA A 83 -4.99 6.83 -6.19
CA ALA A 83 -4.23 5.70 -5.68
C ALA A 83 -3.25 6.12 -4.57
N GLN A 84 -2.56 7.24 -4.73
CA GLN A 84 -1.70 7.82 -3.70
C GLN A 84 -2.49 8.23 -2.47
N GLY A 85 -3.68 8.82 -2.64
CA GLY A 85 -4.60 9.15 -1.55
C GLY A 85 -5.03 7.92 -0.75
N LYS A 86 -5.46 6.86 -1.45
CA LYS A 86 -5.80 5.56 -0.82
C LYS A 86 -4.61 4.93 -0.11
N LEU A 87 -3.42 4.99 -0.71
CA LEU A 87 -2.20 4.49 -0.10
C LEU A 87 -1.87 5.27 1.17
N ALA A 88 -1.90 6.60 1.14
CA ALA A 88 -1.67 7.45 2.30
C ALA A 88 -2.66 7.14 3.42
N GLU A 89 -3.95 7.01 3.11
CA GLU A 89 -4.97 6.61 4.09
C GLU A 89 -4.68 5.24 4.71
N SER A 90 -4.28 4.26 3.89
CA SER A 90 -3.95 2.91 4.36
C SER A 90 -2.70 2.91 5.27
N VAL A 91 -1.68 3.69 4.93
CA VAL A 91 -0.46 3.84 5.74
C VAL A 91 -0.78 4.53 7.07
N VAL A 92 -1.62 5.57 7.06
CA VAL A 92 -2.06 6.25 8.29
C VAL A 92 -2.84 5.29 9.18
N LYS A 93 -3.82 4.56 8.64
CA LYS A 93 -4.57 3.53 9.40
C LYS A 93 -3.66 2.44 9.95
N GLN A 94 -2.65 2.01 9.19
CA GLN A 94 -1.69 1.02 9.65
C GLN A 94 -0.78 1.58 10.77
N ALA A 95 -0.31 2.82 10.64
CA ALA A 95 0.48 3.50 11.65
C ALA A 95 -0.32 3.69 12.96
N GLU A 96 -1.60 4.08 12.86
CA GLU A 96 -2.49 4.19 14.01
C GLU A 96 -2.70 2.84 14.69
N ARG A 97 -3.00 1.77 13.93
CA ARG A 97 -3.10 0.41 14.48
C ARG A 97 -1.80 -0.06 15.14
N LEU A 98 -0.65 0.23 14.54
CA LEU A 98 0.66 -0.10 15.11
C LEU A 98 0.92 0.68 16.40
N SER A 99 0.57 1.97 16.43
CA SER A 99 0.68 2.81 17.62
C SER A 99 -0.21 2.29 18.74
N LEU A 100 -1.50 2.05 18.48
CA LEU A 100 -2.43 1.48 19.45
C LEU A 100 -1.98 0.11 19.94
N LYS A 101 -1.53 -0.77 19.05
CA LYS A 101 -1.01 -2.08 19.43
C LYS A 101 0.24 -1.98 20.31
N SER A 102 1.12 -0.99 20.07
CA SER A 102 2.29 -0.77 20.91
C SER A 102 1.90 -0.26 22.30
N HIS A 103 1.01 0.73 22.38
CA HIS A 103 0.57 1.32 23.65
C HIS A 103 -0.24 0.32 24.48
N ILE A 104 -1.18 -0.41 23.87
CA ILE A 104 -1.99 -1.43 24.55
C ILE A 104 -1.11 -2.57 25.05
N ARG A 105 -0.14 -3.05 24.24
CA ARG A 105 0.77 -4.11 24.68
C ARG A 105 1.61 -3.66 25.88
N THR A 106 2.16 -2.44 25.82
CA THR A 106 2.92 -1.87 26.92
C THR A 106 2.04 -1.72 28.17
N LEU A 107 0.83 -1.15 28.03
CA LEU A 107 -0.11 -0.99 29.13
C LEU A 107 -0.50 -2.33 29.75
N LEU A 108 -0.75 -3.36 28.93
CA LEU A 108 -1.12 -4.70 29.37
C LEU A 108 0.05 -5.38 30.10
N MET A 109 1.29 -5.17 29.66
CA MET A 109 2.48 -5.66 30.36
C MET A 109 2.66 -5.00 31.72
N TRP A 110 2.58 -3.66 31.80
CA TRP A 110 2.68 -2.94 33.08
C TRP A 110 1.51 -3.27 34.02
N GLY A 111 0.29 -3.40 33.49
CA GLY A 111 -0.89 -3.79 34.25
C GLY A 111 -0.78 -5.21 34.82
N ALA A 112 -0.31 -6.17 34.02
CA ALA A 112 -0.06 -7.53 34.50
C ALA A 112 1.03 -7.57 35.57
N LEU A 113 2.12 -6.81 35.40
CA LEU A 113 3.19 -6.73 36.39
C LEU A 113 2.67 -6.13 37.72
N ALA A 114 1.90 -5.04 37.65
CA ALA A 114 1.29 -4.41 38.81
C ALA A 114 0.33 -5.37 39.54
N LEU A 115 -0.47 -6.15 38.80
CA LEU A 115 -1.36 -7.17 39.36
C LEU A 115 -0.58 -8.25 40.12
N VAL A 116 0.54 -8.73 39.56
CA VAL A 116 1.40 -9.72 40.23
C VAL A 116 1.99 -9.16 41.52
N PHE A 117 2.49 -7.93 41.52
CA PHE A 117 3.00 -7.28 42.73
C PHE A 117 1.90 -7.08 43.79
N LEU A 118 0.69 -6.72 43.36
CA LEU A 118 -0.46 -6.56 44.26
C LEU A 118 -0.85 -7.89 44.92
N LEU A 119 -0.91 -8.98 44.14
CA LEU A 119 -1.21 -10.31 44.65
C LEU A 119 -0.11 -10.82 45.61
N LEU A 120 1.15 -10.59 45.27
CA LEU A 120 2.28 -10.94 46.13
C LEU A 120 2.21 -10.17 47.45
N HIS A 121 2.00 -8.86 47.39
CA HIS A 121 1.88 -8.01 48.57
C HIS A 121 0.68 -8.39 49.44
N GLY A 122 -0.48 -8.68 48.84
CA GLY A 122 -1.67 -9.17 49.55
C GLY A 122 -1.39 -10.48 50.27
N SER A 123 -0.59 -11.35 49.66
CA SER A 123 -0.19 -12.62 50.26
C SER A 123 0.77 -12.44 51.45
N LEU A 124 1.74 -11.51 51.35
CA LEU A 124 2.61 -11.15 52.48
C LEU A 124 1.83 -10.54 53.65
N LEU A 125 0.82 -9.72 53.39
CA LEU A 125 -0.02 -9.14 54.44
C LEU A 125 -0.86 -10.20 55.15
N MET A 126 -1.41 -11.17 54.42
CA MET A 126 -2.09 -12.32 55.03
C MET A 126 -1.15 -13.13 55.93
N TRP A 127 0.10 -13.34 55.50
CA TRP A 127 1.12 -14.01 56.31
C TRP A 127 1.45 -13.23 57.59
N LEU A 128 1.68 -11.93 57.49
CA LEU A 128 1.99 -11.07 58.64
C LEU A 128 0.81 -11.02 59.64
N GLY A 129 -0.43 -10.94 59.16
CA GLY A 129 -1.61 -10.98 60.02
C GLY A 129 -1.76 -12.29 60.79
N PHE A 130 -1.50 -13.43 60.13
CA PHE A 130 -1.56 -14.74 60.78
C PHE A 130 -0.44 -14.95 61.82
N GLN A 131 0.77 -14.48 61.52
CA GLN A 131 1.91 -14.53 62.45
C GLN A 131 1.61 -13.80 63.77
N ILE A 132 1.01 -12.60 63.68
CA ILE A 132 0.66 -11.79 64.86
C ILE A 132 -0.48 -12.45 65.66
N GLY A 133 -1.44 -13.10 64.98
CA GLY A 133 -2.58 -13.75 65.64
C GLY A 133 -2.28 -15.12 66.26
N SER A 134 -1.28 -15.86 65.76
CA SER A 134 -1.02 -17.26 66.16
C SER A 134 0.14 -17.43 67.15
N GLY A 135 1.03 -16.43 67.30
CA GLY A 135 2.08 -16.43 68.32
C GLY A 135 3.14 -17.56 68.22
N GLN A 136 3.22 -18.30 67.11
CA GLN A 136 4.20 -19.35 66.88
C GLN A 136 5.06 -19.09 65.63
N THR A 137 6.38 -19.31 65.75
CA THR A 137 7.32 -19.30 64.61
C THR A 137 7.36 -20.67 63.93
N GLN A 138 6.46 -20.90 62.97
CA GLN A 138 6.42 -22.16 62.23
C GLN A 138 7.58 -22.31 61.24
N PRO A 139 8.04 -23.56 60.95
CA PRO A 139 9.07 -23.81 59.96
C PRO A 139 8.63 -23.42 58.54
N PRO A 140 9.56 -22.96 57.66
CA PRO A 140 9.25 -22.35 56.36
C PRO A 140 8.55 -23.27 55.35
N VAL A 141 8.42 -24.57 55.63
CA VAL A 141 7.70 -25.53 54.78
C VAL A 141 6.18 -25.41 54.96
N MET A 142 5.70 -24.98 56.13
CA MET A 142 4.27 -24.81 56.40
C MET A 142 3.70 -23.53 55.78
N LEU A 143 4.57 -22.56 55.45
CA LEU A 143 4.29 -21.38 54.62
C LEU A 143 3.71 -21.79 53.25
N LEU A 144 4.24 -22.86 52.65
CA LEU A 144 3.82 -23.32 51.33
C LEU A 144 2.41 -23.93 51.32
N ARG A 145 1.92 -24.40 52.47
CA ARG A 145 0.58 -25.01 52.62
C ARG A 145 -0.55 -23.99 52.81
N MET A 146 -0.21 -22.71 52.96
CA MET A 146 -1.15 -21.60 53.09
C MET A 146 -1.52 -21.01 51.71
N PRO A 147 -2.53 -20.11 51.61
CA PRO A 147 -2.92 -19.47 50.35
C PRO A 147 -1.76 -18.83 49.55
N VAL A 148 -0.66 -18.48 50.21
CA VAL A 148 0.57 -17.97 49.60
C VAL A 148 1.28 -18.96 48.68
N GLY A 149 1.24 -20.26 49.00
CA GLY A 149 1.82 -21.30 48.14
C GLY A 149 1.07 -21.44 46.81
N PHE A 150 -0.26 -21.34 46.84
CA PHE A 150 -1.10 -21.34 45.64
C PHE A 150 -0.87 -20.09 44.77
N VAL A 151 -0.69 -18.92 45.38
CA VAL A 151 -0.38 -17.67 44.66
C VAL A 151 1.01 -17.74 44.00
N LEU A 152 2.02 -18.23 44.72
CA LEU A 152 3.37 -18.43 44.17
C LEU A 152 3.40 -19.46 43.03
N ALA A 153 2.71 -20.60 43.20
CA ALA A 153 2.57 -21.62 42.15
C ALA A 153 1.84 -21.07 40.92
N GLY A 154 0.80 -20.25 41.13
CA GLY A 154 0.03 -19.60 40.05
C GLY A 154 0.87 -18.59 39.25
N ILE A 155 1.64 -17.73 39.93
CA ILE A 155 2.55 -16.77 39.28
C ILE A 155 3.64 -17.51 38.50
N GLY A 156 4.21 -18.57 39.08
CA GLY A 156 5.22 -19.40 38.43
C GLY A 156 4.70 -20.12 37.18
N LEU A 157 3.50 -20.73 37.25
CA LEU A 157 2.86 -21.35 36.09
C LEU A 157 2.57 -20.33 34.98
N PHE A 158 2.05 -19.16 35.31
CA PHE A 158 1.78 -18.10 34.34
C PHE A 158 3.08 -17.60 33.67
N GLY A 159 4.13 -17.38 34.46
CA GLY A 159 5.46 -17.03 33.94
C GLY A 159 6.03 -18.12 33.02
N GLY A 160 5.89 -19.39 33.40
CA GLY A 160 6.30 -20.54 32.59
C GLY A 160 5.58 -20.61 31.24
N ILE A 161 4.27 -20.36 31.20
CA ILE A 161 3.47 -20.32 29.96
C ILE A 161 3.90 -19.17 29.04
N LEU A 162 4.16 -17.98 29.60
CA LEU A 162 4.64 -16.84 28.82
C LEU A 162 6.04 -17.10 28.22
N PHE A 163 6.97 -17.61 29.02
CA PHE A 163 8.30 -17.99 28.52
C PHE A 163 8.24 -19.14 27.50
N GLY A 164 7.33 -20.10 27.69
CA GLY A 164 7.07 -21.18 26.73
C GLY A 164 6.52 -20.66 25.40
N THR A 165 5.62 -19.66 25.43
CA THR A 165 5.07 -19.03 24.22
C THR A 165 6.14 -18.21 23.49
N CYS A 166 6.97 -17.45 24.22
CA CYS A 166 8.13 -16.75 23.65
C CYS A 166 9.16 -17.71 23.06
N ALA A 167 9.34 -18.88 23.69
CA ALA A 167 10.18 -19.94 23.16
C ALA A 167 9.58 -20.47 21.83
N ALA A 168 8.32 -20.92 21.81
CA ALA A 168 7.67 -21.42 20.59
C ALA A 168 7.76 -20.43 19.41
N ARG A 169 7.65 -19.13 19.71
CA ARG A 169 7.85 -18.08 18.71
C ARG A 169 9.30 -17.96 18.23
N SER A 170 10.27 -17.95 19.15
CA SER A 170 11.71 -17.92 18.81
C SER A 170 12.14 -19.15 17.98
N PHE A 171 11.50 -20.30 18.20
CA PHE A 171 11.67 -21.51 17.38
C PHE A 171 11.17 -21.30 15.95
N SER A 172 9.97 -20.74 15.79
CA SER A 172 9.40 -20.45 14.47
C SER A 172 10.23 -19.44 13.66
N GLU A 173 10.91 -18.52 14.34
CA GLU A 173 11.77 -17.50 13.75
C GLU A 173 13.22 -18.00 13.49
N GLY A 174 13.53 -19.27 13.79
CA GLY A 174 14.85 -19.87 13.55
C GLY A 174 15.96 -19.37 14.48
N ASN A 175 15.62 -18.71 15.59
CA ASN A 175 16.59 -18.10 16.49
C ASN A 175 17.20 -19.16 17.46
N PRO A 176 18.53 -19.28 17.56
CA PRO A 176 19.19 -20.24 18.45
C PRO A 176 18.90 -20.03 19.95
N GLY A 177 18.42 -18.84 20.35
CA GLY A 177 18.02 -18.53 21.72
C GLY A 177 16.82 -19.33 22.24
N TRP A 178 16.11 -20.04 21.36
CA TRP A 178 14.94 -20.86 21.73
C TRP A 178 15.24 -21.90 22.82
N LYS A 179 16.37 -22.61 22.71
CA LYS A 179 16.73 -23.69 23.63
C LYS A 179 16.91 -23.19 25.07
N LYS A 180 17.48 -21.98 25.22
CA LYS A 180 17.66 -21.33 26.53
C LYS A 180 16.31 -20.95 27.14
N ASN A 181 15.42 -20.35 26.35
CA ASN A 181 14.09 -19.94 26.81
C ASN A 181 13.20 -21.14 27.16
N LEU A 182 13.29 -22.23 26.39
CA LEU A 182 12.60 -23.48 26.66
C LEU A 182 13.10 -24.13 27.96
N GLY A 183 14.43 -24.14 28.18
CA GLY A 183 15.03 -24.64 29.42
C GLY A 183 14.53 -23.87 30.64
N ILE A 184 14.54 -22.53 30.57
CA ILE A 184 14.02 -21.67 31.65
C ILE A 184 12.52 -21.91 31.88
N ALA A 185 11.71 -21.99 30.82
CA ALA A 185 10.28 -22.26 30.94
C ALA A 185 10.01 -23.61 31.62
N SER A 186 10.70 -24.68 31.20
CA SER A 186 10.56 -26.01 31.80
C SER A 186 10.96 -26.02 33.27
N GLY A 187 12.04 -25.33 33.65
CA GLY A 187 12.49 -25.23 35.04
C GLY A 187 11.48 -24.50 35.91
N ILE A 188 10.93 -23.37 35.44
CA ILE A 188 9.92 -22.60 36.18
C ILE A 188 8.64 -23.41 36.37
N VAL A 189 8.16 -24.13 35.35
CA VAL A 189 6.97 -24.98 35.46
C VAL A 189 7.19 -26.13 36.44
N LEU A 190 8.35 -26.79 36.39
CA LEU A 190 8.70 -27.87 37.32
C LEU A 190 8.78 -27.40 38.77
N VAL A 191 9.42 -26.25 39.01
CA VAL A 191 9.47 -25.64 40.36
C VAL A 191 8.06 -25.26 40.84
N SER A 192 7.23 -24.71 39.96
CA SER A 192 5.85 -24.33 40.29
C SER A 192 4.98 -25.55 40.63
N MET A 193 5.14 -26.65 39.89
CA MET A 193 4.44 -27.90 40.19
C MET A 193 4.94 -28.55 41.49
N LEU A 194 6.24 -28.46 41.78
CA LEU A 194 6.79 -28.96 43.03
C LEU A 194 6.28 -28.17 44.24
N VAL A 195 6.21 -26.83 44.11
CA VAL A 195 5.59 -25.94 45.10
C VAL A 195 4.12 -26.30 45.31
N LEU A 196 3.36 -26.53 44.23
CA LEU A 196 1.96 -26.93 44.31
C LEU A 196 1.78 -28.30 44.98
N SER A 197 2.66 -29.27 44.68
CA SER A 197 2.63 -30.60 45.29
C SER A 197 2.94 -30.59 46.78
N THR A 198 3.75 -29.64 47.26
CA THR A 198 4.04 -29.45 48.69
C THR A 198 3.00 -28.55 49.39
N ALA A 199 2.16 -27.85 48.63
CA ALA A 199 1.09 -27.00 49.12
C ALA A 199 -0.22 -27.77 49.40
N ILE A 200 -0.43 -28.90 48.70
CA ILE A 200 -1.53 -29.88 48.92
C ILE A 200 -1.26 -30.71 50.19
#